data_AF-A0A1E7PW13-F1
#
_entry.id   AF-A0A1E7PW13-F1
#
_cell.length_a   1.000
_cell.length_b   1.000
_cell.length_c   1.000
_cell.angle_alpha   90.00
_cell.angle_beta   90.00
_cell.angle_gamma   90.00
#
_symmetry.space_group_name_H-M   'P 1'
#
loop_
_entity.id
_entity.type
_entity.pdbx_description
1 polymer ?
#
loop_
_entity_poly.entity_id
_entity_poly.type
_entity_poly.pdbx_seq_one_letter_code
_entity_poly.pdbx_strand_id
1 'polypeptide(L)'
;MYHFSSRVPDQPRGKARLLGSGTIMLEVLAAAELLANDWEIESEIWSVTSYTELARDARDVERWNRLHPVGEQRRSHVSECLNGDIPVVAASD
;
A
#
# COMPACT_ATOMS: atom_id res chain seq x y z
N MET A 1 -4.04 -6.21 -5.02
CA MET A 1 -4.32 -4.82 -4.57
C MET A 1 -4.18 -3.87 -5.74
N TYR A 2 -4.83 -2.71 -5.69
CA TYR A 2 -4.71 -1.67 -6.71
C TYR A 2 -4.82 -0.28 -6.09
N HIS A 3 -4.27 0.72 -6.77
CA HIS A 3 -4.36 2.11 -6.37
C HIS A 3 -5.80 2.59 -6.55
N PHE A 4 -6.46 2.94 -5.44
CA PHE A 4 -7.87 3.32 -5.44
C PHE A 4 -8.04 4.81 -5.76
N SER A 5 -7.34 5.68 -5.04
CA SER A 5 -7.33 7.13 -5.25
C SER A 5 -6.17 7.78 -4.48
N SER A 6 -5.98 9.08 -4.64
CA SER A 6 -5.04 9.85 -3.81
C SER A 6 -5.75 11.07 -3.25
N ARG A 7 -5.31 11.52 -2.08
CA ARG A 7 -5.71 12.80 -1.47
C ARG A 7 -4.48 13.66 -1.34
N VAL A 8 -4.50 14.82 -2.01
CA VAL A 8 -3.39 15.77 -2.05
C VAL A 8 -3.89 17.09 -1.46
N PRO A 9 -3.34 17.56 -0.32
CA PRO A 9 -3.63 18.89 0.21
C PRO A 9 -2.90 19.98 -0.59
N ASP A 10 -3.27 21.24 -0.40
CA ASP A 10 -2.68 22.37 -1.15
C ASP A 10 -1.18 22.56 -0.85
N GLN A 11 -0.75 22.31 0.39
CA GLN A 11 0.64 22.44 0.82
C GLN A 11 1.12 21.17 1.54
N PRO A 12 1.48 20.10 0.80
CA PRO A 12 1.81 18.81 1.41
C PRO A 12 3.08 18.88 2.26
N ARG A 13 2.98 18.42 3.51
CA ARG A 13 4.07 18.40 4.51
C ARG A 13 4.61 17.01 4.80
N GLY A 14 3.93 15.98 4.30
CA GLY A 14 4.30 14.59 4.42
C GLY A 14 3.49 13.72 3.47
N LYS A 15 3.89 12.46 3.35
CA LYS A 15 3.18 11.45 2.55
C LYS A 15 2.96 10.18 3.35
N ALA A 16 1.83 9.53 3.14
CA ALA A 16 1.53 8.20 3.65
C ALA A 16 0.81 7.36 2.60
N ARG A 17 0.89 6.03 2.72
CA ARG A 17 0.04 5.09 1.99
C ARG A 17 -0.93 4.47 2.96
N LEU A 18 -2.22 4.50 2.62
CA LEU A 18 -3.29 3.93 3.43
C LEU A 18 -3.90 2.75 2.68
N LEU A 19 -3.90 1.59 3.31
CA LEU A 19 -4.42 0.35 2.75
C LEU A 19 -5.69 -0.04 3.48
N GLY A 20 -6.78 -0.25 2.73
CA GLY A 20 -8.06 -0.72 3.25
C GLY A 20 -8.53 -1.99 2.56
N SER A 21 -9.27 -2.82 3.30
CA SER A 21 -9.96 -3.99 2.76
C SER A 21 -11.37 -4.11 3.35
N GLY A 22 -12.29 -4.69 2.57
CA GLY A 22 -13.67 -4.91 3.01
C GLY A 22 -14.36 -3.61 3.45
N THR A 23 -15.11 -3.69 4.55
CA THR A 23 -15.85 -2.57 5.14
C THR A 23 -14.92 -1.45 5.64
N ILE A 24 -13.75 -1.80 6.20
CA ILE A 24 -12.76 -0.86 6.74
C ILE A 24 -12.15 0.08 5.68
N MET A 25 -12.42 -0.16 4.38
CA MET A 25 -12.08 0.78 3.32
C MET A 25 -12.72 2.16 3.52
N LEU A 26 -13.91 2.23 4.13
CA LEU A 26 -14.60 3.51 4.36
C LEU A 26 -13.87 4.36 5.41
N GLU A 27 -13.37 3.74 6.45
CA GLU A 27 -12.60 4.36 7.53
C GLU A 27 -11.23 4.82 7.03
N VAL A 28 -10.62 4.08 6.11
CA VAL A 28 -9.38 4.48 5.44
C VAL A 28 -9.61 5.75 4.59
N LEU A 29 -10.74 5.86 3.91
CA LEU A 29 -11.10 7.06 3.14
C LEU A 29 -11.34 8.26 4.06
N ALA A 30 -12.03 8.08 5.18
CA ALA A 30 -12.22 9.12 6.19
C ALA A 30 -10.89 9.58 6.79
N ALA A 31 -9.97 8.65 7.08
CA ALA A 31 -8.64 8.98 7.58
C ALA A 31 -7.82 9.78 6.56
N ALA A 32 -7.92 9.48 5.27
CA ALA A 32 -7.25 10.24 4.22
C ALA A 32 -7.74 11.70 4.15
N GLU A 33 -9.04 11.93 4.37
CA GLU A 33 -9.62 13.27 4.42
C GLU A 33 -9.15 14.05 5.64
N LEU A 34 -9.13 13.41 6.82
CA LEU A 34 -8.59 14.02 8.04
C LEU A 34 -7.10 14.36 7.89
N LEU A 35 -6.29 13.44 7.36
CA LEU A 35 -4.86 13.65 7.14
C LEU A 35 -4.57 14.85 6.24
N ALA A 36 -5.33 15.00 5.16
CA ALA A 36 -5.17 16.12 4.24
C ALA A 36 -5.60 17.46 4.88
N ASN A 37 -6.76 17.49 5.56
CA ASN A 37 -7.36 18.72 6.05
C ASN A 37 -6.69 19.26 7.31
N ASP A 38 -6.34 18.38 8.26
CA ASP A 38 -5.92 18.80 9.59
C ASP A 38 -4.39 18.84 9.74
N TRP A 39 -3.66 18.05 8.93
CA TRP A 39 -2.20 17.91 9.01
C TRP A 39 -1.45 18.15 7.71
N GLU A 40 -2.14 18.44 6.61
CA GLU A 40 -1.53 18.65 5.29
C GLU A 40 -0.67 17.44 4.85
N ILE A 41 -1.13 16.22 5.18
CA ILE A 41 -0.47 14.97 4.79
C ILE A 41 -1.15 14.43 3.52
N GLU A 42 -0.36 14.28 2.46
CA GLU A 42 -0.79 13.60 1.24
C GLU A 42 -0.92 12.10 1.49
N SER A 43 -1.99 11.49 0.98
CA SER A 43 -2.26 10.06 1.14
C SER A 43 -2.50 9.38 -0.20
N GLU A 44 -1.74 8.33 -0.50
CA GLU A 44 -2.10 7.35 -1.53
C GLU A 44 -3.00 6.29 -0.90
N ILE A 45 -4.15 6.03 -1.50
CA ILE A 45 -5.15 5.10 -0.96
C ILE A 45 -5.17 3.85 -1.83
N TRP A 46 -5.04 2.69 -1.18
CA TRP A 46 -4.92 1.40 -1.85
C TRP A 46 -6.01 0.44 -1.37
N SER A 47 -6.71 -0.18 -2.34
CA SER A 47 -7.67 -1.24 -2.04
C SER A 47 -6.98 -2.60 -2.08
N VAL A 48 -7.02 -3.29 -0.94
CA VAL A 48 -6.48 -4.64 -0.79
C VAL A 48 -7.62 -5.65 -0.82
N THR A 49 -7.82 -6.27 -1.98
CA THR A 49 -8.88 -7.27 -2.19
C THR A 49 -8.61 -8.60 -1.50
N SER A 50 -7.34 -8.96 -1.28
CA SER A 50 -6.95 -10.17 -0.54
C SER A 50 -5.50 -10.03 -0.04
N TYR A 51 -5.33 -9.92 1.28
CA TYR A 51 -3.99 -9.96 1.89
C TYR A 51 -3.35 -11.34 1.77
N THR A 52 -4.16 -12.41 1.81
CA THR A 52 -3.68 -13.79 1.70
C THR A 52 -3.00 -14.04 0.36
N GLU A 53 -3.58 -13.57 -0.75
CA GLU A 53 -2.98 -13.75 -2.08
C GLU A 53 -1.71 -12.93 -2.24
N LEU A 54 -1.65 -11.69 -1.72
CA LEU A 54 -0.42 -10.90 -1.72
C LEU A 54 0.70 -11.57 -0.93
N ALA A 55 0.38 -12.18 0.22
CA ALA A 55 1.35 -12.90 1.04
C ALA A 55 1.82 -14.20 0.38
N ARG A 56 0.96 -14.88 -0.39
CA ARG A 56 1.34 -16.07 -1.19
C ARG A 56 2.30 -15.67 -2.31
N ASP A 57 1.93 -14.68 -3.10
CA ASP A 57 2.76 -14.13 -4.17
C ASP A 57 4.15 -13.68 -3.65
N ALA A 58 4.19 -12.94 -2.54
CA ALA A 58 5.45 -12.51 -1.93
C ALA A 58 6.35 -13.68 -1.52
N ARG A 59 5.79 -14.74 -0.93
CA ARG A 59 6.54 -15.94 -0.55
C ARG A 59 7.03 -16.73 -1.75
N ASP A 60 6.22 -16.81 -2.81
CA ASP A 60 6.60 -17.48 -4.05
C ASP A 60 7.75 -16.76 -4.76
N VAL A 61 7.70 -15.43 -4.80
CA VAL A 61 8.79 -14.58 -5.29
C VAL A 61 10.04 -14.75 -4.44
N GLU A 62 9.94 -14.69 -3.12
CA GLU A 62 11.08 -14.87 -2.21
C GLU A 62 11.72 -16.26 -2.37
N ARG A 63 10.88 -17.31 -2.45
CA ARG A 63 11.35 -18.68 -2.71
C ARG A 63 12.05 -18.80 -4.05
N TRP A 64 11.48 -18.23 -5.11
CA TRP A 64 12.09 -18.26 -6.43
C TRP A 64 13.45 -17.55 -6.41
N ASN A 65 13.52 -16.36 -5.84
CA ASN A 65 14.75 -15.55 -5.71
C ASN A 65 15.85 -16.31 -4.96
N ARG A 66 15.49 -16.96 -3.84
CA ARG A 66 16.42 -17.80 -3.06
C ARG A 66 16.97 -19.00 -3.85
N LEU A 67 16.17 -19.57 -4.75
CA LEU A 67 16.58 -20.69 -5.62
C LEU A 67 17.31 -20.24 -6.89
N HIS A 68 17.29 -18.94 -7.22
CA HIS A 68 17.91 -18.38 -8.41
C HIS A 68 18.80 -17.16 -8.06
N PRO A 69 19.87 -17.34 -7.25
CA PRO A 69 20.65 -16.23 -6.70
C PRO A 69 21.46 -15.45 -7.75
N VAL A 70 21.74 -16.05 -8.92
CA VAL A 70 22.51 -15.42 -10.02
C VAL A 70 21.58 -14.81 -11.08
N GLY A 71 20.27 -15.08 -11.00
CA GLY A 71 19.28 -14.57 -11.94
C GLY A 71 18.73 -13.19 -11.55
N GLU A 72 18.00 -12.57 -12.48
CA GLU A 72 17.23 -11.35 -12.21
C GLU A 72 16.22 -11.61 -11.09
N GLN A 73 16.29 -10.80 -10.03
CA GLN A 73 15.43 -10.95 -8.87
C GLN A 73 14.02 -10.46 -9.20
N ARG A 74 13.04 -11.32 -8.94
CA ARG A 74 11.62 -10.99 -9.12
C ARG A 74 11.16 -10.06 -8.01
N ARG A 75 10.12 -9.28 -8.31
CA ARG A 75 9.38 -8.47 -7.33
C ARG A 75 7.97 -9.02 -7.23
N SER A 76 7.43 -9.00 -6.01
CA SER A 76 6.04 -9.35 -5.75
C SER A 76 5.13 -8.19 -6.12
N HIS A 77 3.86 -8.49 -6.38
CA HIS A 77 2.84 -7.48 -6.70
C HIS A 77 2.77 -6.39 -5.62
N VAL A 78 2.86 -6.77 -4.35
CA VAL A 78 2.88 -5.80 -3.23
C VAL A 78 4.17 -4.96 -3.22
N SER A 79 5.32 -5.53 -3.57
CA SER A 79 6.59 -4.80 -3.67
C SER A 79 6.58 -3.80 -4.83
N GLU A 80 5.95 -4.16 -5.95
CA GLU A 80 5.79 -3.26 -7.10
C GLU A 80 4.85 -2.10 -6.76
N CYS A 81 3.70 -2.39 -6.13
CA CYS A 81 2.72 -1.38 -5.74
C CYS A 81 3.24 -0.41 -4.66
N LEU A 82 3.95 -0.94 -3.66
CA LEU A 82 4.40 -0.18 -2.48
C LEU A 82 5.90 0.12 -2.53
N ASN A 83 6.42 0.45 -3.71
CA ASN A 83 7.84 0.77 -3.89
C ASN A 83 8.26 2.06 -3.14
N GLY A 84 9.54 2.17 -2.79
CA GLY A 84 10.08 3.33 -2.08
C GLY A 84 9.72 3.38 -0.60
N ASP A 85 9.97 4.53 0.04
CA ASP A 85 10.05 4.64 1.50
C ASP A 85 8.86 5.39 2.12
N ILE A 86 7.74 5.48 1.40
CA ILE A 86 6.52 6.13 1.93
C ILE A 86 5.93 5.25 3.03
N PRO A 87 5.70 5.78 4.25
CA PRO A 87 5.10 5.03 5.35
C PRO A 87 3.77 4.40 4.97
N VAL A 88 3.56 3.15 5.37
CA VAL A 88 2.35 2.37 5.05
C VAL A 88 1.56 2.12 6.33
N VAL A 89 0.27 2.45 6.31
CA VAL A 89 -0.71 2.11 7.35
C VAL A 89 -1.76 1.22 6.70
N ALA A 90 -2.05 0.06 7.32
CA ALA A 90 -3.04 -0.88 6.84
C ALA A 90 -4.10 -1.12 7.91
N ALA A 91 -5.37 -1.15 7.49
CA ALA A 91 -6.51 -1.43 8.36
C ALA A 91 -7.46 -2.44 7.69
N SER A 92 -7.94 -3.40 8.48
CA SER A 92 -8.94 -4.43 8.13
C SER A 92 -9.78 -4.74 9.36
N ASP A 93 -10.98 -5.28 9.13
CA ASP A 93 -11.79 -5.96 10.15
C ASP A 93 -11.21 -7.36 10.44
#